data_AF-A0A968HT35-F1
#
_entry.id   AF-A0A968HT35-F1
#
_cell.length_a   1.000
_cell.length_b   1.000
_cell.length_c   1.000
_cell.angle_alpha   90.00
_cell.angle_beta   90.00
_cell.angle_gamma   90.00
#
_symmetry.space_group_name_H-M   'P 1'
#
loop_
_entity.id
_entity.type
_entity.pdbx_description
1 polymer ?
#
loop_
_entity_poly.entity_id
_entity_poly.type
_entity_poly.pdbx_seq_one_letter_code
_entity_poly.pdbx_strand_id
1 'polypeptide(L)'
;MPEPFRLFVPPPIATEKFLLVDSLPLHLAIPMGLVREVLLDAEVTRQDNRTTVEYRQHSVSVMLGNKACPAQKSVTLVLIVAEELKSGLLAIACSTLPKIIATTQNDLKPCAPLPAPWISAEKGYTVGDIIYTCVQGLSK
;
A
#
# COMPACT_ATOMS: atom_id res chain seq x y z
N MET A 1 33.65 16.18 -38.53
CA MET A 1 32.35 16.78 -38.18
C MET A 1 31.52 15.72 -37.48
N PRO A 2 31.24 15.82 -36.16
CA PRO A 2 30.28 14.95 -35.52
C PRO A 2 28.86 15.49 -35.71
N GLU A 3 27.92 14.61 -36.02
CA GLU A 3 26.52 14.93 -36.35
C GLU A 3 25.70 15.42 -35.15
N PRO A 4 24.70 16.31 -35.35
CA PRO A 4 23.84 16.82 -34.29
C PRO A 4 22.60 15.92 -34.13
N PHE A 5 22.70 14.80 -33.43
CA PHE A 5 21.52 14.00 -33.04
C PHE A 5 21.19 14.16 -31.55
N ARG A 6 20.59 15.30 -31.22
CA ARG A 6 19.68 15.42 -30.10
C ARG A 6 18.59 16.36 -30.59
N LEU A 7 17.30 16.03 -30.45
CA LEU A 7 16.22 17.00 -30.12
C LEU A 7 14.76 16.53 -30.32
N PHE A 8 14.42 15.24 -30.50
CA PHE A 8 13.00 14.87 -30.62
C PHE A 8 12.57 13.62 -29.83
N VAL A 9 13.20 13.35 -28.69
CA VAL A 9 12.61 12.39 -27.74
C VAL A 9 11.73 13.20 -26.80
N PRO A 10 10.38 13.00 -26.79
CA PRO A 10 9.53 13.65 -25.80
C PRO A 10 10.06 13.31 -24.40
N PRO A 11 10.01 14.26 -23.45
CA PRO A 11 10.50 14.00 -22.10
C PRO A 11 9.81 12.76 -21.53
N PRO A 12 10.53 11.92 -20.77
CA PRO A 12 9.95 10.71 -20.20
C PRO A 12 8.74 11.10 -19.37
N ILE A 13 7.60 10.46 -19.65
CA ILE A 13 6.36 10.72 -18.92
C ILE A 13 6.60 10.35 -17.45
N ALA A 14 6.34 11.29 -16.55
CA ALA A 14 6.47 11.04 -15.12
C ALA A 14 5.51 9.90 -14.73
N THR A 15 6.09 8.80 -14.27
CA THR A 15 5.34 7.63 -13.79
C THR A 15 5.47 7.56 -12.27
N GLU A 16 4.33 7.42 -11.62
CA GLU A 16 4.23 7.12 -10.20
C GLU A 16 4.12 5.61 -10.03
N LYS A 17 4.77 5.08 -8.98
CA LYS A 17 4.74 3.65 -8.67
C LYS A 17 3.87 3.41 -7.45
N PHE A 18 2.96 2.46 -7.58
CA PHE A 18 2.07 2.03 -6.51
C PHE A 18 2.20 0.53 -6.28
N LEU A 19 2.04 0.12 -5.03
CA LEU A 19 1.80 -1.26 -4.65
C LEU A 19 0.29 -1.46 -4.48
N LEU A 20 -0.27 -2.34 -5.29
CA LEU A 20 -1.67 -2.76 -5.21
C LEU A 20 -1.80 -3.82 -4.13
N VAL A 21 -2.67 -3.57 -3.16
CA VAL A 21 -2.88 -4.41 -1.99
C VAL A 21 -4.37 -4.73 -1.85
N ASP A 22 -4.71 -6.02 -1.84
CA ASP A 22 -6.05 -6.48 -1.49
C ASP A 22 -6.09 -6.83 0.00
N SER A 23 -6.85 -6.06 0.79
CA SER A 23 -7.02 -6.26 2.23
C SER A 23 -8.50 -6.15 2.59
N LEU A 24 -9.22 -7.26 2.51
CA LEU A 24 -10.68 -7.35 2.53
C LEU A 24 -11.39 -6.35 3.48
N PRO A 25 -12.43 -5.61 3.03
CA PRO A 25 -12.93 -5.46 1.66
C PRO A 25 -12.22 -4.34 0.87
N LEU A 26 -11.02 -3.92 1.30
CA LEU A 26 -10.32 -2.79 0.72
C LEU A 26 -9.39 -3.20 -0.43
N HIS A 27 -9.36 -2.35 -1.45
CA HIS A 27 -8.41 -2.41 -2.56
C HIS A 27 -7.60 -1.12 -2.54
N LEU A 28 -6.34 -1.21 -2.12
CA LEU A 28 -5.50 -0.06 -1.83
C LEU A 28 -4.41 0.05 -2.89
N ALA A 29 -4.23 1.25 -3.45
CA ALA A 29 -3.05 1.61 -4.23
C ALA A 29 -2.13 2.45 -3.35
N ILE A 30 -1.09 1.82 -2.80
CA ILE A 30 -0.17 2.45 -1.84
C ILE A 30 1.03 3.01 -2.60
N PRO A 31 1.32 4.32 -2.52
CA PRO A 31 2.54 4.88 -3.11
C PRO A 31 3.77 4.14 -2.60
N MET A 32 4.70 3.79 -3.48
CA MET A 32 5.92 3.06 -3.09
C MET A 32 6.76 3.81 -2.04
N GLY A 33 6.64 5.13 -1.95
CA GLY A 33 7.31 5.93 -0.92
C GLY A 33 6.79 5.69 0.52
N LEU A 34 5.56 5.18 0.67
CA LEU A 34 5.00 4.79 1.96
C LEU A 34 5.28 3.32 2.30
N VAL A 35 5.63 2.49 1.32
CA VAL A 35 5.90 1.06 1.52
C VAL A 35 7.30 0.88 2.09
N ARG A 36 7.40 0.23 3.24
CA ARG A 36 8.69 -0.11 3.87
C ARG A 36 9.20 -1.46 3.40
N GLU A 37 8.38 -2.50 3.51
CA GLU A 37 8.77 -3.88 3.23
C GLU A 37 7.52 -4.76 3.02
N VAL A 38 7.65 -5.86 2.29
CA VAL A 38 6.61 -6.90 2.16
C VAL A 38 7.13 -8.15 2.84
N LEU A 39 6.43 -8.62 3.86
CA LEU A 39 6.75 -9.84 4.58
C LEU A 39 5.90 -10.98 4.02
N LEU A 40 6.56 -12.04 3.56
CA LEU A 40 5.92 -13.28 3.16
C LEU A 40 5.89 -14.24 4.34
N ASP A 41 4.81 -15.03 4.44
CA ASP A 41 4.65 -16.07 5.47
C ASP A 41 4.87 -15.57 6.92
N ALA A 42 4.41 -14.36 7.22
CA ALA A 42 4.56 -13.79 8.55
C ALA A 42 3.51 -14.36 9.52
N GLU A 43 3.90 -14.57 10.77
CA GLU A 43 2.99 -14.97 11.85
C GLU A 43 2.38 -13.75 12.53
N VAL A 44 1.05 -13.69 12.55
CA VAL A 44 0.27 -12.69 13.28
C VAL A 44 -0.21 -13.30 14.57
N THR A 45 0.26 -12.74 15.69
CA THR A 45 -0.12 -13.17 17.04
C THR A 45 -1.10 -12.17 17.66
N ARG A 46 -1.88 -12.65 18.63
CA ARG A 46 -2.77 -11.78 19.42
C ARG A 46 -2.12 -11.50 20.76
N GLN A 47 -1.89 -10.22 21.06
CA GLN A 47 -1.31 -9.73 22.31
C GLN A 47 -2.20 -8.62 22.87
N ASP A 48 -2.67 -8.77 24.11
CA ASP A 48 -3.41 -7.72 24.86
C ASP A 48 -4.53 -7.02 24.06
N ASN A 49 -5.41 -7.80 23.45
CA ASN A 49 -6.52 -7.34 22.58
C ASN A 49 -6.11 -6.66 21.26
N ARG A 50 -4.84 -6.71 20.89
CA ARG A 50 -4.34 -6.28 19.59
C ARG A 50 -3.73 -7.46 18.83
N THR A 51 -3.63 -7.29 17.53
CA THR A 51 -3.06 -8.29 16.62
C THR A 51 -1.81 -7.70 16.02
N THR A 52 -0.71 -8.40 16.20
CA THR A 52 0.63 -7.85 15.99
C THR A 52 1.51 -8.84 15.25
N VAL A 53 2.50 -8.32 14.55
CA VAL A 53 3.61 -9.09 13.97
C VAL A 53 4.91 -8.59 14.61
N GLU A 54 5.82 -9.51 14.90
CA GLU A 54 7.16 -9.15 15.33
C GLU A 54 8.01 -8.77 14.12
N TYR A 55 8.55 -7.56 14.11
CA TYR A 55 9.41 -7.05 13.04
C TYR A 55 10.62 -6.36 13.64
N ARG A 56 11.82 -6.91 13.43
CA ARG A 56 13.10 -6.40 13.96
C ARG A 56 13.05 -6.08 15.46
N GLN A 57 12.53 -7.01 16.27
CA GLN A 57 12.34 -6.87 17.73
C GLN A 57 11.31 -5.81 18.16
N HIS A 58 10.49 -5.32 17.22
CA HIS A 58 9.40 -4.38 17.50
C HIS A 58 8.06 -5.07 17.22
N SER A 59 7.06 -4.80 18.06
CA SER A 59 5.69 -5.26 17.82
C SER A 59 4.96 -4.25 16.94
N VAL A 60 4.53 -4.68 15.76
CA VAL A 60 3.83 -3.84 14.78
C VAL A 60 2.38 -4.28 14.70
N SER A 61 1.44 -3.34 14.82
CA SER A 61 0.01 -3.61 14.69
C SER A 61 -0.34 -4.07 13.27
N VAL A 62 -1.21 -5.08 13.17
CA VAL A 62 -1.65 -5.68 11.91
C VAL A 62 -3.15 -5.46 11.71
N MET A 63 -3.52 -4.95 10.54
CA MET A 63 -4.92 -4.74 10.13
C MET A 63 -5.27 -5.60 8.92
N LEU A 64 -6.54 -5.99 8.84
CA LEU A 64 -7.17 -6.60 7.67
C LEU A 64 -8.38 -5.75 7.30
N GLY A 65 -8.28 -5.02 6.19
CA GLY A 65 -9.22 -3.97 5.81
C GLY A 65 -9.33 -2.87 6.87
N ASN A 66 -10.48 -2.81 7.54
CA ASN A 66 -10.79 -1.83 8.59
C ASN A 66 -10.81 -2.43 10.00
N LYS A 67 -10.33 -3.66 10.18
CA LYS A 67 -10.40 -4.38 11.45
C LYS A 67 -9.03 -4.91 11.85
N ALA A 68 -8.88 -5.23 13.13
CA ALA A 68 -7.74 -6.02 13.60
C ALA A 68 -7.68 -7.35 12.83
N CYS A 69 -6.51 -7.70 12.31
CA CYS A 69 -6.32 -8.95 11.59
C CYS A 69 -6.47 -10.15 12.55
N PRO A 70 -7.24 -11.20 12.24
CA PRO A 70 -7.25 -12.40 13.09
C PRO A 70 -5.84 -12.99 13.19
N ALA A 71 -5.55 -13.69 14.30
CA ALA A 71 -4.29 -14.39 14.47
C ALA A 71 -4.15 -15.51 13.42
N GLN A 72 -3.01 -15.56 12.74
CA GLN A 72 -2.74 -16.45 11.63
C GLN A 72 -1.26 -16.83 11.61
N LYS A 73 -0.95 -18.09 11.27
CA LYS A 73 0.43 -18.61 11.28
C LYS A 73 1.25 -18.21 10.06
N SER A 74 0.60 -17.96 8.93
CA SER A 74 1.25 -17.46 7.71
C SER A 74 0.26 -16.55 7.01
N VAL A 75 0.69 -15.31 6.76
CA VAL A 75 -0.02 -14.32 5.97
C VAL A 75 0.99 -13.39 5.30
N THR A 76 0.66 -12.90 4.11
CA THR A 76 1.44 -11.84 3.45
C THR A 76 1.10 -10.50 4.07
N LEU A 77 2.09 -9.78 4.57
CA LEU A 77 1.92 -8.46 5.17
C LEU A 77 2.66 -7.40 4.35
N VAL A 78 2.03 -6.25 4.16
CA VAL A 78 2.69 -5.04 3.64
C VAL A 78 2.92 -4.10 4.81
N LEU A 79 4.18 -3.80 5.10
CA LEU A 79 4.56 -2.79 6.09
C LEU A 79 4.57 -1.43 5.42
N ILE A 80 3.81 -0.49 5.99
CA ILE A 80 3.80 0.91 5.57
C ILE A 80 4.29 1.82 6.69
N VAL A 81 4.85 2.96 6.31
CA VAL A 81 5.19 4.04 7.24
C VAL A 81 3.90 4.71 7.71
N ALA A 82 3.78 4.84 9.03
CA ALA A 82 2.64 5.41 9.73
C ALA A 82 3.16 6.17 10.96
N GLU A 83 3.56 7.42 10.76
CA GLU A 83 4.21 8.25 11.80
C GLU A 83 3.28 8.56 12.98
N GLU A 84 1.97 8.43 12.78
CA GLU A 84 0.95 8.59 13.80
C GLU A 84 0.96 7.46 14.85
N LEU A 85 1.57 6.31 14.52
CA LEU A 85 1.66 5.17 15.42
C LEU A 85 2.97 5.18 16.21
N LYS A 86 2.94 4.67 17.44
CA LYS A 86 4.14 4.55 18.30
C LYS A 86 5.28 3.75 17.64
N SER A 87 4.95 2.75 16.83
CA SER A 87 5.91 1.95 16.06
C SER A 87 6.45 2.66 14.83
N GLY A 88 5.83 3.77 14.39
CA GLY A 88 6.08 4.41 13.09
C GLY A 88 5.68 3.55 11.89
N LEU A 89 5.08 2.38 12.13
CA LEU A 89 4.79 1.35 11.15
C LEU A 89 3.42 0.74 11.39
N LEU A 90 2.77 0.38 10.29
CA LEU A 90 1.54 -0.40 10.25
C LEU A 90 1.71 -1.58 9.30
N ALA A 91 1.26 -2.76 9.70
CA ALA A 91 1.19 -3.92 8.82
C ALA A 91 -0.23 -4.10 8.28
N ILE A 92 -0.33 -4.32 6.97
CA ILE A 92 -1.59 -4.60 6.27
C ILE A 92 -1.57 -6.06 5.83
N ALA A 93 -2.50 -6.86 6.34
CA ALA A 93 -2.68 -8.23 5.91
C ALA A 93 -3.31 -8.29 4.52
N CYS A 94 -2.65 -9.01 3.64
CA CYS A 94 -3.05 -9.15 2.25
C CYS A 94 -3.82 -10.45 2.05
N SER A 95 -4.88 -10.38 1.26
CA SER A 95 -5.67 -11.55 0.84
C SER A 95 -5.11 -12.20 -0.42
N THR A 96 -4.31 -11.46 -1.18
CA THR A 96 -3.60 -11.89 -2.39
C THR A 96 -2.17 -11.35 -2.35
N LEU A 97 -1.29 -11.87 -3.21
CA LEU A 97 0.05 -11.30 -3.35
C LEU A 97 -0.03 -9.87 -3.92
N PRO A 98 0.61 -8.88 -3.27
CA PRO A 98 0.57 -7.51 -3.72
C PRO A 98 1.34 -7.34 -5.04
N LYS A 99 0.91 -6.38 -5.87
CA LYS A 99 1.46 -6.17 -7.22
C LYS A 99 1.98 -4.75 -7.38
N ILE A 100 3.17 -4.60 -7.97
CA ILE A 100 3.70 -3.27 -8.28
C ILE A 100 3.20 -2.84 -9.65
N ILE A 101 2.72 -1.60 -9.74
CA ILE A 101 2.35 -0.96 -11.00
C ILE A 101 3.10 0.37 -11.16
N ALA A 102 3.30 0.77 -12.41
CA ALA A 102 3.70 2.12 -12.77
C ALA A 102 2.56 2.74 -13.57
N THR A 103 2.14 3.95 -13.18
CA THR A 103 0.97 4.64 -13.70
C THR A 103 1.28 6.11 -13.87
N THR A 104 0.61 6.75 -14.82
CA THR A 104 0.67 8.19 -15.03
C THR A 104 -0.55 8.85 -14.36
N GLN A 105 -0.54 10.18 -14.22
CA GLN A 105 -1.70 10.92 -13.72
C GLN A 105 -2.96 10.74 -14.60
N ASN A 106 -2.78 10.41 -15.89
CA ASN A 106 -3.89 10.21 -16.83
C ASN A 106 -4.57 8.85 -16.66
N ASP A 107 -3.88 7.87 -16.06
CA ASP A 107 -4.43 6.53 -15.84
C ASP A 107 -5.29 6.48 -14.56
N LEU A 108 -5.14 7.47 -13.68
CA LEU A 108 -5.88 7.59 -12.43
C LEU A 108 -7.28 8.16 -12.68
N LYS A 109 -8.29 7.47 -12.16
CA LYS A 109 -9.71 7.86 -12.27
C LYS A 109 -10.24 8.34 -10.93
N PRO A 110 -11.23 9.25 -10.89
CA PRO A 110 -11.96 9.56 -9.67
C PRO A 110 -12.53 8.29 -9.04
N CYS A 111 -12.41 8.15 -7.72
CA CYS A 111 -12.86 6.98 -6.98
C CYS A 111 -13.52 7.39 -5.66
N ALA A 112 -14.35 6.51 -5.10
CA ALA A 112 -14.93 6.69 -3.78
C ALA A 112 -13.82 6.81 -2.71
N PRO A 113 -14.04 7.63 -1.67
CA PRO A 113 -13.08 7.78 -0.59
C PRO A 113 -12.95 6.49 0.21
N LEU A 114 -11.77 6.27 0.77
CA LEU A 114 -11.55 5.18 1.71
C LEU A 114 -12.19 5.48 3.07
N PRO A 115 -12.70 4.46 3.78
CA PRO A 115 -13.18 4.63 5.14
C PRO A 115 -12.02 4.93 6.10
N ALA A 116 -12.33 5.56 7.23
CA ALA A 116 -11.37 5.73 8.32
C ALA A 116 -10.76 4.38 8.74
N PRO A 117 -9.47 4.31 9.10
CA PRO A 117 -8.53 5.43 9.33
C PRO A 117 -7.77 5.91 8.08
N TRP A 118 -8.14 5.45 6.89
CA TRP A 118 -7.38 5.77 5.68
C TRP A 118 -7.65 7.18 5.17
N ILE A 119 -6.60 7.88 4.73
CA ILE A 119 -6.71 9.12 3.97
C ILE A 119 -6.56 8.77 2.48
N SER A 120 -7.61 9.03 1.70
CA SER A 120 -7.62 8.74 0.25
C SER A 120 -7.30 9.98 -0.57
N ALA A 121 -6.69 9.79 -1.74
CA ALA A 121 -6.51 10.86 -2.72
C ALA A 121 -7.75 11.11 -3.61
N GLU A 122 -8.89 10.44 -3.34
CA GLU A 122 -10.11 10.45 -4.18
C GLU A 122 -9.86 10.04 -5.64
N LYS A 123 -8.73 9.39 -5.89
CA LYS A 123 -8.31 8.83 -7.16
C LYS A 123 -8.01 7.35 -6.97
N GLY A 124 -8.14 6.57 -8.04
CA GLY A 124 -7.84 5.15 -8.03
C GLY A 124 -7.37 4.65 -9.38
N TYR A 125 -6.81 3.45 -9.36
CA TYR A 125 -6.32 2.73 -10.52
C TYR A 125 -7.15 1.47 -10.75
N THR A 126 -7.58 1.23 -11.99
CA THR A 126 -8.42 0.08 -12.33
C THR A 126 -7.59 -1.08 -12.86
N VAL A 127 -7.75 -2.27 -12.28
CA VAL A 127 -7.21 -3.53 -12.81
C VAL A 127 -8.35 -4.51 -13.00
N GLY A 128 -8.67 -4.85 -14.26
CA GLY A 128 -9.88 -5.60 -14.58
C GLY A 128 -11.12 -4.83 -14.12
N ASP A 129 -11.94 -5.45 -13.26
CA ASP A 129 -13.16 -4.84 -12.71
C ASP A 129 -12.96 -4.24 -11.29
N ILE A 130 -11.73 -4.26 -10.76
CA ILE A 130 -11.42 -3.79 -9.41
C ILE A 130 -10.77 -2.41 -9.47
N ILE A 131 -11.27 -1.49 -8.65
CA ILE A 131 -10.67 -0.16 -8.47
C ILE A 131 -9.87 -0.15 -7.17
N TYR A 132 -8.57 0.11 -7.30
CA TYR A 132 -7.66 0.31 -6.18
C TYR A 132 -7.59 1.79 -5.85
N THR A 133 -8.06 2.20 -4.68
CA THR A 133 -8.06 3.61 -4.28
C THR A 133 -6.68 4.03 -3.78
N CYS A 134 -6.18 5.16 -4.27
CA CYS A 134 -4.88 5.70 -3.89
C CYS A 134 -4.88 6.18 -2.43
N VAL A 135 -3.93 5.66 -1.66
CA VAL A 135 -3.71 6.01 -0.25
C VAL A 135 -2.73 7.18 -0.16
N GLN A 136 -3.07 8.18 0.66
CA GLN A 136 -2.15 9.27 1.03
C GLN A 136 -1.51 9.06 2.39
N GLY A 137 -2.19 8.37 3.30
CA GLY A 137 -1.71 8.11 4.66
C GLY A 137 -2.82 7.60 5.58
N LEU A 138 -2.62 7.81 6.88
CA LEU A 138 -3.57 7.47 7.93
C LEU A 138 -3.97 8.73 8.71
N SER A 139 -5.22 8.79 9.15
CA SER A 139 -5.73 9.88 9.99
C SER A 139 -5.18 9.79 11.42
N LYS A 140 -4.93 10.95 12.04
CA LYS A 140 -4.56 11.09 13.46
C LYS A 140 -5.67 10.67 14.42
#